data_AF-A0A1G0PGJ0-F1
#
_entry.id   AF-A0A1G0PGJ0-F1
#
_cell.length_a   1.000
_cell.length_b   1.000
_cell.length_c   1.000
_cell.angle_alpha   90.00
_cell.angle_beta   90.00
_cell.angle_gamma   90.00
#
_symmetry.space_group_name_H-M   'P 1'
#
loop_
_entity.id
_entity.type
_entity.pdbx_description
1 polymer ?
#
loop_
_entity_poly.entity_id
_entity_poly.type
_entity_poly.pdbx_seq_one_letter_code
_entity_poly.pdbx_strand_id
1 'polypeptide(L)' 'MVVTLDAKRRLTVPAALAPARPGDYFEAHFDAEEDAIVFRRLAGGENWLAVLKQCPVSPDDVPRRRRGPAKRRKL' A
#
# COMPACT_ATOMS: atom_id res chain seq x y z
N MET A 1 22.48 12.82 14.43
CA MET A 1 21.23 12.59 15.17
C MET A 1 21.06 11.10 15.35
N VAL A 2 20.76 10.61 16.56
CA VAL A 2 20.63 9.17 16.85
C VAL A 2 19.14 8.81 16.85
N VAL A 3 18.76 7.78 16.10
CA VAL A 3 17.42 7.17 16.13
C VAL A 3 17.49 5.88 16.93
N THR A 4 16.49 5.64 17.77
CA THR A 4 16.42 4.46 18.63
C THR A 4 15.33 3.53 18.15
N LEU A 5 15.60 2.24 18.22
CA LEU A 5 14.62 1.19 17.96
C LEU A 5 13.69 1.08 19.19
N ASP A 6 12.38 1.15 18.99
CA ASP A 6 11.45 0.92 20.08
C ASP A 6 11.31 -0.57 20.43
N ALA A 7 10.59 -0.87 21.52
CA ALA A 7 10.33 -2.24 21.97
C ALA A 7 9.55 -3.11 20.95
N LYS A 8 8.90 -2.48 19.97
CA LYS A 8 8.15 -3.14 18.88
C LYS A 8 8.96 -3.17 17.58
N ARG A 9 10.26 -2.87 17.63
CA ARG A 9 11.18 -2.82 16.48
C ARG A 9 10.83 -1.76 15.44
N ARG A 10 10.28 -0.62 15.87
CA ARG A 10 9.95 0.51 15.00
C ARG A 10 11.03 1.58 15.13
N LEU A 11 11.45 2.15 14.00
CA LEU A 11 12.33 3.32 13.95
C LEU A 11 11.48 4.57 13.73
N THR A 12 11.66 5.58 14.58
CA THR A 12 11.02 6.89 14.38
C THR A 12 11.99 7.78 13.62
N VAL A 13 11.67 8.07 12.36
CA VAL A 13 12.48 8.96 11.52
C VAL A 13 11.97 10.39 11.67
N PRO A 14 12.84 11.36 11.98
CA PRO A 14 12.48 12.76 12.07
C PRO A 14 12.05 13.32 10.71
N ALA A 15 10.98 14.12 10.69
CA ALA A 15 10.46 14.72 9.47
C ALA A 15 11.48 15.63 8.74
N ALA A 16 12.40 16.26 9.49
CA ALA A 16 13.46 17.08 8.92
C ALA A 16 14.50 16.27 8.12
N LEU A 17 14.68 14.97 8.44
CA LEU A 17 15.61 14.08 7.75
C LEU A 17 14.96 13.44 6.52
N ALA A 18 13.72 12.98 6.67
CA ALA A 18 12.95 12.38 5.59
C ALA A 18 11.48 12.82 5.71
N PRO A 19 11.03 13.81 4.92
CA PRO A 19 9.64 14.25 4.97
C PRO A 19 8.72 13.15 4.41
N ALA A 20 8.02 12.45 5.29
CA ALA A 20 7.07 11.39 4.95
C ALA A 20 5.64 11.82 5.27
N ARG A 21 4.68 11.28 4.53
CA ARG A 21 3.24 11.45 4.75
C ARG A 21 2.63 10.11 5.14
N PRO A 22 1.52 10.11 5.90
CA PRO A 22 0.75 8.89 6.13
C PRO A 22 0.38 8.23 4.80
N GLY A 23 0.68 6.93 4.66
CA GLY A 23 0.46 6.17 3.44
C GLY A 23 1.65 6.11 2.47
N ASP A 24 2.77 6.78 2.76
CA ASP A 24 4.03 6.51 2.07
C ASP A 24 4.54 5.11 2.43
N TYR A 25 5.01 4.38 1.42
CA TYR A 25 5.62 3.07 1.59
C TYR A 25 7.11 3.14 1.26
N PHE A 26 7.90 2.36 1.97
CA PHE A 26 9.34 2.25 1.74
C PHE A 26 9.71 0.78 1.64
N GLU A 27 10.50 0.45 0.63
CA GLU A 27 11.24 -0.80 0.59
C GLU A 27 12.44 -0.66 1.53
N ALA A 28 12.62 -1.65 2.40
CA ALA A 28 13.75 -1.70 3.33
C ALA A 28 14.64 -2.89 2.99
N HIS A 29 15.93 -2.66 2.82
CA HIS A 29 16.92 -3.72 2.72
C HIS A 29 18.12 -3.41 3.60
N PHE A 30 18.84 -4.47 3.96
CA PHE A 30 20.11 -4.35 4.68
C PHE A 30 21.26 -4.41 3.67
N ASP A 31 22.10 -3.39 3.69
CA ASP A 31 23.37 -3.35 2.99
C ASP A 31 24.46 -3.82 3.94
N ALA A 32 25.02 -5.00 3.66
CA ALA A 32 26.03 -5.63 4.51
C ALA A 32 27.43 -5.01 4.36
N GLU A 33 27.71 -4.32 3.25
CA GLU A 33 28.99 -3.66 3.04
C GLU A 33 29.07 -2.38 3.87
N GLU A 34 27.97 -1.63 3.92
CA GLU A 34 27.85 -0.38 4.65
C GLU A 34 27.31 -0.55 6.10
N ASP A 35 26.98 -1.78 6.51
CA ASP A 35 26.29 -2.09 7.77
C ASP A 35 25.07 -1.19 8.01
N ALA A 36 24.26 -1.00 6.96
CA ALA A 36 23.21 0.01 6.91
C ALA A 36 21.85 -0.58 6.54
N ILE A 37 20.79 -0.04 7.15
CA ILE A 37 19.41 -0.28 6.68
C ILE A 37 19.02 0.87 5.74
N VAL A 38 18.81 0.54 4.48
CA VAL A 38 18.45 1.51 3.44
C VAL A 38 16.94 1.47 3.19
N PHE A 39 16.29 2.62 3.34
CA PHE A 39 14.87 2.81 3.05
C PHE A 39 14.68 3.54 1.73
N ARG A 40 14.20 2.83 0.70
CA ARG A 40 13.85 3.42 -0.59
C ARG A 40 12.37 3.73 -0.64
N ARG A 41 12.00 4.98 -0.90
CA ARG A 41 10.59 5.35 -1.08
C ARG A 41 10.02 4.66 -2.30
N LEU A 42 8.91 3.96 -2.13
CA LEU A 42 8.11 3.43 -3.21
C LEU A 42 7.13 4.50 -3.65
N ALA A 43 6.91 4.62 -4.96
CA ALA A 43 5.82 5.44 -5.47
C ALA A 43 4.53 4.95 -4.78
N GLY A 44 3.75 5.88 -4.22
CA GLY A 44 2.49 5.54 -3.57
C GLY A 44 1.71 4.61 -4.49
N GLY A 45 1.33 3.44 -3.97
CA GLY A 45 0.76 2.35 -4.75
C GLY A 45 -0.24 2.88 -5.75
N GLU A 46 -0.15 2.41 -6.99
CA GLU A 46 -0.96 2.88 -8.11
C GLU A 46 -2.37 3.19 -7.65
N ASN A 47 -2.90 4.35 -8.06
CA ASN A 47 -4.28 4.68 -7.74
C ASN A 47 -5.15 3.54 -8.26
N TRP A 48 -5.64 2.67 -7.38
CA TRP A 48 -6.38 1.49 -7.78
C TRP A 48 -7.63 1.87 -8.58
N LEU A 49 -8.18 3.07 -8.38
CA LEU A 49 -9.24 3.59 -9.25
C LEU A 49 -8.73 3.93 -10.66
N ALA A 50 -7.51 4.44 -10.81
CA ALA A 50 -6.90 4.65 -12.12
C ALA A 50 -6.64 3.31 -12.82
N VAL A 51 -6.15 2.30 -12.09
CA VAL A 51 -5.97 0.93 -12.60
C VAL A 51 -7.32 0.33 -13.03
N LEU A 52 -8.35 0.43 -12.19
CA LEU A 52 -9.70 -0.05 -12.51
C LEU A 52 -10.32 0.68 -13.71
N LYS A 53 -10.06 1.99 -13.87
CA LYS A 53 -10.48 2.76 -15.05
C LYS A 53 -9.80 2.31 -16.35
N GLN A 54 -8.61 1.71 -16.27
CA GLN A 54 -7.90 1.16 -17.43
C GLN A 54 -8.35 -0.25 -17.78
N CYS A 55 -9.23 -0.88 -16.98
CA CYS A 55 -9.77 -2.20 -17.28
C CYS A 55 -10.53 -2.15 -18.62
N PRO A 56 -10.12 -2.92 -19.65
CA PRO A 56 -10.79 -2.92 -20.95
C PRO A 56 -12.12 -3.68 -20.93
N VAL A 57 -12.39 -4.41 -19.85
CA VAL A 57 -13.59 -5.22 -19.66
C VAL A 57 -14.69 -4.37 -19.04
N SER A 58 -15.87 -4.39 -19.64
CA SER A 58 -17.04 -3.70 -19.10
C SER A 58 -17.40 -4.26 -17.71
N PRO A 59 -17.79 -3.43 -16.72
CA PRO A 59 -18.34 -3.89 -15.45
C PRO A 59 -19.57 -4.80 -15.61
N ASP A 60 -20.28 -4.67 -16.73
CA ASP A 60 -21.47 -5.45 -17.07
C ASP A 60 -21.14 -6.77 -17.79
N ASP A 61 -19.87 -7.02 -18.13
CA ASP A 61 -19.40 -8.27 -18.73
C ASP A 61 -19.27 -9.38 -17.67
N VAL A 62 -20.41 -9.67 -17.05
CA VAL A 62 -20.55 -10.67 -16.00
C VAL A 62 -21.21 -11.90 -16.61
N PRO A 63 -20.65 -13.11 -16.45
CA PRO A 63 -21.28 -14.33 -16.92
C PRO A 63 -22.70 -14.48 -16.40
N ARG A 64 -23.60 -15.02 -17.24
CA ARG A 64 -24.99 -15.22 -16.87
C ARG A 64 -25.09 -16.07 -15.60
N ARG A 65 -25.55 -15.46 -14.51
CA ARG A 65 -25.76 -16.18 -13.26
C ARG A 65 -26.86 -17.23 -13.45
N ARG A 66 -26.60 -18.46 -13.01
CA ARG A 66 -27.60 -19.56 -13.02
C ARG A 66 -28.84 -19.23 -12.16
N ARG A 67 -28.68 -18.35 -11.17
CA ARG A 67 -29.75 -17.87 -10.28
C ARG A 67 -29.64 -16.36 -10.12
N GLY A 68 -30.77 -15.67 -10.07
CA GLY A 68 -30.80 -14.24 -9.76
C GLY A 68 -30.26 -13.94 -8.35
N PRO A 69 -29.87 -12.67 -8.07
CA PRO A 69 -29.46 -12.26 -6.73
C PRO A 69 -30.56 -12.53 -5.71
N ALA A 70 -30.17 -12.80 -4.46
CA ALA A 70 -31.13 -13.02 -3.38
C ALA A 70 -32.04 -11.78 -3.24
N LYS A 71 -33.36 -11.99 -3.27
CA LYS A 71 -34.31 -10.91 -3.01
C LYS A 71 -34.14 -10.45 -1.57
N ARG A 72 -33.94 -9.14 -1.39
CA ARG A 72 -33.89 -8.51 -0.08
C ARG A 72 -35.18 -8.86 0.66
N ARG A 73 -35.06 -9.58 1.79
CA ARG A 73 -36.21 -9.80 2.67
C ARG A 73 -36.62 -8.43 3.22
N LYS A 74 -37.89 -8.06 3.04
CA LYS A 74 -38.47 -6.95 3.80
C LYS A 74 -38.54 -7.43 5.25
N LEU A 75 -37.85 -6.72 6.14
CA LEU A 75 -38.02 -6.83 7.58
C LEU A 75 -39.38 -6.25 7.95
#